data_AF-A0A1F9VFD7-F1
#
_entry.id   AF-A0A1F9VFD7-F1
#
_cell.length_a   1.000
_cell.length_b   1.000
_cell.length_c   1.000
_cell.angle_alpha   90.00
_cell.angle_beta   90.00
_cell.angle_gamma   90.00
#
_symmetry.space_group_name_H-M   'P 1'
#
loop_
_entity.id
_entity.type
_entity.pdbx_description
1 polymer ?
#
loop_
_entity_poly.entity_id
_entity_poly.type
_entity_poly.pdbx_seq_one_letter_code
_entity_poly.pdbx_strand_id
1 'polypeptide(L)'
;MKVLDLLAKEHSLFRKLLNQLELDLEHTEERARTEIDEALKTLLPALSRHEEIEDMVFKCPPDAPYDSGEPVAEAEETLRSISALREEILYALEQSEQCPFERYKALTTFLVDNLRDHLNTEETRLWPLYRDCLSRSLSHSLTNHLERRVKVLEKEIIRGMAAISMPI
;
A
#
# COMPACT_ATOMS: atom_id res chain seq x y z
N MET A 1 -18.53 0.73 10.92
CA MET A 1 -17.13 1.08 10.61
C MET A 1 -17.12 2.39 9.87
N LYS A 2 -16.26 3.35 10.27
CA LYS A 2 -16.04 4.58 9.51
C LYS A 2 -15.03 4.34 8.39
N VAL A 3 -15.01 5.19 7.38
CA VAL A 3 -13.97 5.16 6.33
C VAL A 3 -12.58 5.31 6.95
N LEU A 4 -12.42 6.21 7.92
CA LEU A 4 -11.17 6.41 8.63
C LEU A 4 -10.65 5.13 9.31
N ASP A 5 -11.53 4.37 9.95
CA ASP A 5 -11.14 3.14 10.66
C ASP A 5 -10.59 2.09 9.68
N LEU A 6 -11.16 2.06 8.47
CA LEU A 6 -10.75 1.17 7.40
C LEU A 6 -9.37 1.55 6.85
N LEU A 7 -9.19 2.81 6.44
CA LEU A 7 -7.92 3.30 5.90
C LEU A 7 -6.79 3.16 6.93
N ALA A 8 -7.05 3.48 8.20
CA ALA A 8 -6.09 3.28 9.28
C ALA A 8 -5.69 1.81 9.44
N LYS A 9 -6.62 0.87 9.26
CA LYS A 9 -6.31 -0.57 9.29
C LYS A 9 -5.49 -1.00 8.07
N GLU A 10 -5.82 -0.52 6.87
CA GLU A 10 -5.03 -0.80 5.66
C GLU A 10 -3.61 -0.22 5.76
N HIS A 11 -3.44 1.03 6.20
CA HIS A 11 -2.13 1.65 6.42
C HIS A 11 -1.28 0.88 7.43
N SER A 12 -1.89 0.39 8.51
CA SER A 12 -1.21 -0.46 9.50
C SER A 12 -0.71 -1.77 8.88
N LEU A 13 -1.50 -2.38 8.01
CA LEU A 13 -1.13 -3.61 7.30
C LEU A 13 -0.03 -3.34 6.27
N PHE A 14 -0.12 -2.26 5.51
CA PHE A 14 0.92 -1.85 4.56
C PHE A 14 2.24 -1.61 5.29
N ARG A 15 2.25 -0.82 6.37
CA ARG A 15 3.46 -0.60 7.18
C ARG A 15 4.10 -1.91 7.67
N LYS A 16 3.31 -2.89 8.09
CA LYS A 16 3.85 -4.22 8.46
C LYS A 16 4.52 -4.92 7.28
N LEU A 17 3.90 -4.88 6.10
CA LEU A 17 4.45 -5.48 4.89
C LEU A 17 5.71 -4.74 4.40
N LEU A 18 5.74 -3.41 4.47
CA LEU A 18 6.92 -2.61 4.14
C LEU A 18 8.09 -2.91 5.08
N ASN A 19 7.84 -3.00 6.39
CA ASN A 19 8.87 -3.38 7.36
C ASN A 19 9.38 -4.81 7.10
N GLN A 20 8.52 -5.73 6.66
CA GLN A 20 8.94 -7.08 6.31
C GLN A 20 9.82 -7.08 5.06
N LEU A 21 9.42 -6.35 4.02
CA LEU A 21 10.21 -6.20 2.79
C LEU A 21 11.62 -5.67 3.08
N GLU A 22 11.78 -4.70 3.98
CA GLU A 22 13.10 -4.22 4.39
C GLU A 22 13.96 -5.29 5.06
N LEU A 23 13.36 -6.13 5.91
CA LEU A 23 14.08 -7.25 6.52
C LEU A 23 14.49 -8.28 5.48
N ASP A 24 13.61 -8.57 4.52
CA ASP A 24 13.85 -9.55 3.46
C ASP A 24 14.97 -9.09 2.50
N LEU A 25 15.13 -7.77 2.29
CA LEU A 25 16.21 -7.17 1.50
C LEU A 25 17.62 -7.38 2.09
N GLU A 26 17.71 -7.75 3.38
CA GLU A 26 18.96 -8.04 4.11
C GLU A 26 19.35 -9.52 4.08
N HIS A 27 18.49 -10.39 3.55
CA HIS A 27 18.80 -11.81 3.38
C HIS A 27 19.76 -12.08 2.20
N THR A 28 20.19 -13.33 2.06
CA THR A 28 20.95 -13.78 0.87
C THR A 28 20.09 -13.60 -0.39
N GLU A 29 20.72 -13.31 -1.54
CA GLU A 29 20.00 -13.04 -2.80
C GLU A 29 18.92 -14.08 -3.12
N GLU A 30 19.24 -15.37 -3.03
CA GLU A 30 18.31 -16.46 -3.33
C GLU A 30 17.05 -16.42 -2.45
N ARG A 31 17.23 -16.19 -1.15
CA ARG A 31 16.15 -16.08 -0.17
C ARG A 31 15.36 -14.79 -0.37
N ALA A 32 16.08 -13.66 -0.43
CA ALA A 32 15.50 -12.33 -0.60
C ALA A 32 14.62 -12.25 -1.85
N ARG A 33 15.07 -12.80 -2.99
CA ARG A 33 14.26 -12.83 -4.22
C ARG A 33 12.91 -13.49 -4.00
N THR A 34 12.89 -14.66 -3.37
CA THR A 34 11.66 -15.42 -3.14
C THR A 34 10.70 -14.67 -2.23
N GLU A 35 11.20 -14.16 -1.10
CA GLU A 35 10.38 -13.47 -0.10
C GLU A 35 9.86 -12.12 -0.61
N ILE A 36 10.71 -11.34 -1.28
CA ILE A 36 10.32 -10.07 -1.91
C ILE A 36 9.28 -10.32 -3.01
N ASP A 37 9.44 -11.36 -3.83
CA ASP A 37 8.48 -11.72 -4.87
C ASP A 37 7.08 -11.96 -4.31
N GLU A 38 6.98 -12.79 -3.28
CA GLU A 38 5.71 -13.11 -2.64
C GLU A 38 5.09 -11.85 -2.00
N ALA A 39 5.89 -11.07 -1.27
CA ALA A 39 5.43 -9.85 -0.63
C ALA A 39 4.93 -8.80 -1.65
N LEU A 40 5.63 -8.61 -2.77
CA LEU A 40 5.22 -7.67 -3.83
C LEU A 40 3.96 -8.16 -4.58
N LYS A 41 3.83 -9.47 -4.82
CA LYS A 41 2.61 -10.07 -5.41
C LYS A 41 1.38 -9.87 -4.52
N THR A 42 1.56 -9.74 -3.21
CA THR A 42 0.48 -9.36 -2.26
C THR A 42 0.28 -7.84 -2.19
N LEU A 43 1.36 -7.06 -2.12
CA LEU A 43 1.32 -5.61 -1.94
C LEU A 43 0.68 -4.88 -3.12
N LEU A 44 1.16 -5.13 -4.35
CA LEU A 44 0.78 -4.33 -5.52
C LEU A 44 -0.73 -4.38 -5.82
N PRO A 45 -1.41 -5.56 -5.80
CA PRO A 45 -2.85 -5.61 -5.98
C PRO A 45 -3.63 -4.97 -4.82
N ALA A 46 -3.07 -4.98 -3.60
CA ALA A 46 -3.69 -4.35 -2.44
C ALA A 46 -3.64 -2.82 -2.53
N LEU A 47 -2.53 -2.25 -3.05
CA LEU A 47 -2.39 -0.82 -3.30
C LEU A 47 -3.39 -0.30 -4.33
N SER A 48 -3.53 -0.96 -5.49
CA SER A 48 -4.50 -0.52 -6.51
C SER A 48 -5.94 -0.47 -5.98
N ARG A 49 -6.25 -1.42 -5.10
CA ARG A 49 -7.56 -1.53 -4.46
C ARG A 49 -7.77 -0.48 -3.37
N HIS A 50 -6.69 -0.02 -2.74
CA HIS A 50 -6.71 1.06 -1.78
C HIS A 50 -6.96 2.39 -2.49
N GLU A 51 -6.23 2.64 -3.58
CA GLU A 51 -6.42 3.79 -4.47
C GLU A 51 -7.88 3.95 -4.93
N GLU A 52 -8.57 2.85 -5.24
CA GLU A 52 -10.00 2.87 -5.58
C GLU A 52 -10.87 3.46 -4.45
N ILE A 53 -10.56 3.14 -3.19
CA ILE A 53 -11.29 3.65 -2.02
C ILE A 53 -10.97 5.14 -1.85
N GLU A 54 -9.71 5.50 -2.00
CA GLU A 54 -9.23 6.88 -1.88
C GLU A 54 -9.83 7.77 -2.96
N ASP A 55 -9.90 7.30 -4.19
CA ASP A 55 -10.58 7.98 -5.30
C ASP A 55 -12.05 8.25 -4.98
N MET A 56 -12.76 7.26 -4.40
CA MET A 56 -14.15 7.44 -3.99
C MET A 56 -14.33 8.49 -2.89
N VAL A 57 -13.31 8.73 -2.07
CA VAL A 57 -13.37 9.60 -0.89
C VAL A 57 -12.82 10.99 -1.17
N PHE A 58 -11.74 11.10 -1.94
CA PHE A 58 -10.96 12.33 -2.14
C PHE A 58 -11.23 13.01 -3.49
N LYS A 59 -11.55 12.29 -4.58
CA LYS A 59 -11.78 12.94 -5.91
C LYS A 59 -13.13 13.65 -6.04
N CYS A 60 -14.17 13.17 -5.35
CA CYS A 60 -15.50 13.78 -5.37
C CYS A 60 -16.09 13.93 -3.96
N PRO A 61 -15.49 14.74 -3.07
CA PRO A 61 -16.01 14.90 -1.72
C PRO A 61 -17.24 15.82 -1.79
N PRO A 62 -18.42 15.36 -1.37
CA PRO A 62 -19.64 16.17 -1.44
C PRO A 62 -19.60 17.42 -0.54
N ASP A 63 -18.67 17.46 0.42
CA ASP A 63 -18.50 18.55 1.39
C ASP A 63 -17.08 19.15 1.38
N ALA A 64 -16.33 19.00 0.27
CA ALA A 64 -14.95 19.49 0.21
C ALA A 64 -14.89 21.00 0.50
N PRO A 65 -14.03 21.48 1.43
CA PRO A 65 -13.80 22.91 1.57
C PRO A 65 -13.25 23.44 0.24
N TYR A 66 -13.81 24.57 -0.21
CA TYR A 66 -13.40 25.30 -1.41
C TYR A 66 -12.05 26.01 -1.14
N ASP A 67 -11.02 25.31 -0.66
CA ASP A 67 -9.69 25.92 -0.53
C ASP A 67 -8.50 24.94 -0.68
N SER A 68 -7.59 25.39 -1.54
CA SER A 68 -6.25 24.92 -1.95
C SER A 68 -5.99 23.42 -2.16
N GLY A 69 -6.06 22.97 -3.41
CA GLY A 69 -5.70 21.61 -3.85
C GLY A 69 -4.23 21.21 -3.75
N GLU A 70 -3.40 21.86 -2.92
CA GLU A 70 -1.98 21.50 -2.75
C GLU A 70 -1.76 20.14 -2.08
N PRO A 71 -2.42 19.78 -0.96
CA PRO A 71 -2.22 18.47 -0.33
C PRO A 71 -2.77 17.31 -1.17
N VAL A 72 -3.83 17.57 -1.95
CA VAL A 72 -4.35 16.61 -2.93
C VAL A 72 -3.37 16.44 -4.08
N ALA A 73 -2.85 17.54 -4.64
CA ALA A 73 -1.87 17.48 -5.72
C ALA A 73 -0.57 16.77 -5.31
N GLU A 74 -0.11 16.95 -4.07
CA GLU A 74 1.07 16.27 -3.52
C GLU A 74 0.82 14.77 -3.29
N ALA A 75 -0.35 14.40 -2.77
CA ALA A 75 -0.76 12.99 -2.67
C ALA A 75 -0.89 12.36 -4.07
N GLU A 76 -1.47 13.07 -5.04
CA GLU A 76 -1.60 12.63 -6.44
C GLU A 76 -0.26 12.55 -7.18
N GLU A 77 0.71 13.42 -6.87
CA GLU A 77 2.07 13.35 -7.42
C GLU A 77 2.81 12.13 -6.88
N THR A 78 2.75 11.91 -5.56
CA THR A 78 3.36 10.74 -4.93
C THR A 78 2.71 9.45 -5.46
N LEU A 79 1.39 9.44 -5.64
CA LEU A 79 0.65 8.31 -6.19
C LEU A 79 1.02 8.02 -7.66
N ARG A 80 1.26 9.05 -8.47
CA ARG A 80 1.77 8.87 -9.85
C ARG A 80 3.16 8.24 -9.86
N SER A 81 4.04 8.64 -8.94
CA SER A 81 5.36 8.03 -8.78
C SER A 81 5.26 6.56 -8.37
N ILE A 82 4.36 6.22 -7.43
CA ILE A 82 4.09 4.83 -7.03
C ILE A 82 3.52 4.01 -8.20
N SER A 83 2.60 4.59 -8.97
CA SER A 83 1.99 3.92 -10.14
C SER A 83 3.02 3.59 -11.22
N ALA A 84 3.91 4.54 -11.56
CA ALA A 84 4.98 4.30 -12.51
C ALA A 84 5.96 3.23 -12.00
N LEU A 85 6.34 3.30 -10.72
CA LEU A 85 7.24 2.33 -10.12
C LEU A 85 6.62 0.92 -10.07
N ARG A 86 5.31 0.82 -9.86
CA ARG A 86 4.58 -0.45 -9.89
C ARG A 86 4.69 -1.14 -11.24
N GLU A 87 4.58 -0.43 -12.36
CA GLU A 87 4.74 -1.03 -13.69
C GLU A 87 6.15 -1.62 -13.87
N GLU A 88 7.17 -0.89 -13.42
CA GLU A 88 8.55 -1.38 -13.48
C GLU A 88 8.78 -2.61 -12.60
N ILE A 89 8.16 -2.65 -11.42
CA ILE A 89 8.24 -3.80 -10.51
C ILE A 89 7.51 -5.00 -11.07
N LEU A 90 6.31 -4.81 -11.65
CA LEU A 90 5.58 -5.90 -12.30
C LEU A 90 6.38 -6.48 -13.46
N TYR A 91 7.01 -5.63 -14.26
CA TYR A 91 7.91 -6.09 -15.31
C TYR A 91 9.12 -6.86 -14.76
N ALA A 92 9.72 -6.38 -13.67
CA ALA A 92 10.83 -7.08 -13.00
C ALA A 92 10.41 -8.44 -12.42
N LEU A 93 9.18 -8.55 -11.89
CA LEU A 93 8.59 -9.80 -11.41
C LEU A 93 8.33 -10.79 -12.55
N GLU A 94 7.84 -10.33 -13.70
CA GLU A 94 7.61 -11.16 -14.89
C GLU A 94 8.92 -11.68 -15.49
N GLN A 95 10.01 -10.92 -15.35
CA GLN A 95 11.35 -11.26 -15.82
C GLN A 95 12.29 -11.64 -14.68
N SER A 96 11.78 -12.22 -13.57
CA SER A 96 12.54 -12.40 -12.33
C SER A 96 13.87 -13.14 -12.49
N GLU A 97 13.93 -14.15 -13.38
CA GLU A 97 15.15 -14.90 -13.72
C GLU A 97 16.19 -14.08 -14.50
N GLN A 98 15.75 -13.05 -15.22
CA GLN A 98 16.58 -12.21 -16.08
C GLN A 98 16.89 -10.85 -15.43
N CYS A 99 16.12 -10.46 -14.41
CA CYS A 99 16.30 -9.23 -13.66
C CYS A 99 17.48 -9.36 -12.69
N PRO A 100 18.54 -8.52 -12.81
CA PRO A 100 19.61 -8.49 -11.83
C PRO A 100 19.09 -8.16 -10.43
N PHE A 101 19.57 -8.87 -9.40
CA PHE A 101 19.06 -8.69 -8.04
C PHE A 101 19.25 -7.28 -7.53
N GLU A 102 20.37 -6.64 -7.84
CA GLU A 102 20.62 -5.23 -7.48
C GLU A 102 19.56 -4.28 -8.04
N ARG A 103 19.08 -4.52 -9.27
CA ARG A 103 17.98 -3.73 -9.85
C ARG A 103 16.69 -3.99 -9.08
N TYR A 104 16.41 -5.26 -8.78
CA TYR A 104 15.21 -5.65 -8.05
C TYR A 104 15.20 -5.07 -6.62
N LYS A 105 16.33 -5.17 -5.91
CA LYS A 105 16.58 -4.57 -4.61
C LYS A 105 16.36 -3.06 -4.63
N ALA A 106 16.91 -2.36 -5.64
CA ALA A 106 16.72 -0.93 -5.80
C ALA A 106 15.25 -0.56 -6.00
N LEU A 107 14.53 -1.25 -6.91
CA LEU A 107 13.11 -1.00 -7.16
C LEU A 107 12.25 -1.22 -5.91
N THR A 108 12.48 -2.31 -5.18
CA THR A 108 11.77 -2.59 -3.92
C THR A 108 12.06 -1.54 -2.85
N THR A 109 13.32 -1.11 -2.73
CA THR A 109 13.71 -0.06 -1.77
C THR A 109 13.01 1.27 -2.11
N PHE A 110 13.04 1.67 -3.38
CA PHE A 110 12.31 2.86 -3.83
C PHE A 110 10.81 2.76 -3.54
N LEU A 111 10.20 1.58 -3.69
CA LEU A 111 8.78 1.40 -3.43
C LEU A 111 8.48 1.57 -1.94
N VAL A 112 9.29 0.98 -1.07
CA VAL A 112 9.16 1.09 0.38
C VAL A 112 9.22 2.55 0.82
N ASP A 113 10.22 3.30 0.34
CA ASP A 113 10.40 4.71 0.70
C ASP A 113 9.23 5.57 0.22
N ASN A 114 8.83 5.44 -1.06
CA ASN A 114 7.73 6.22 -1.62
C ASN A 114 6.39 5.92 -0.94
N LEU A 115 6.11 4.65 -0.63
CA LEU A 115 4.89 4.29 0.07
C LEU A 115 4.87 4.81 1.51
N ARG A 116 6.00 4.81 2.22
CA ARG A 116 6.06 5.39 3.56
C ARG A 116 5.74 6.88 3.55
N ASP A 117 6.34 7.61 2.62
CA ASP A 117 6.12 9.05 2.48
C ASP A 117 4.68 9.36 2.08
N HIS A 118 4.09 8.56 1.17
CA HIS A 118 2.70 8.67 0.77
C HIS A 118 1.74 8.48 1.95
N LEU A 119 1.82 7.33 2.64
CA LEU A 119 0.96 7.02 3.78
C LEU A 119 1.10 8.06 4.90
N ASN A 120 2.31 8.57 5.13
CA ASN A 120 2.56 9.61 6.13
C ASN A 120 1.94 10.96 5.71
N THR A 121 2.07 11.34 4.44
CA THR A 121 1.51 12.58 3.89
C THR A 121 -0.02 12.57 4.01
N GLU A 122 -0.65 11.44 3.68
CA GLU A 122 -2.09 11.29 3.82
C GLU A 122 -2.53 11.42 5.26
N GLU A 123 -1.94 10.66 6.17
CA GLU A 123 -2.33 10.65 7.58
C GLU A 123 -2.15 12.00 8.26
N THR A 124 -1.04 12.70 7.97
CA THR A 124 -0.65 13.92 8.68
C THR A 124 -1.20 15.19 8.03
N ARG A 125 -1.48 15.18 6.72
CA ARG A 125 -1.85 16.38 5.97
C ARG A 125 -3.20 16.24 5.29
N LEU A 126 -3.50 15.12 4.64
CA LEU A 126 -4.75 14.94 3.90
C LEU A 126 -5.93 14.60 4.84
N TRP A 127 -5.81 13.56 5.65
CA TRP A 127 -6.88 13.09 6.52
C TRP A 127 -7.45 14.16 7.47
N PRO A 128 -6.64 15.08 8.06
CA PRO A 128 -7.19 16.17 8.86
C PRO A 128 -8.15 17.08 8.08
N LEU A 129 -7.87 17.35 6.79
CA LEU A 129 -8.71 18.19 5.93
C LEU A 129 -10.01 17.48 5.53
N TYR A 130 -9.97 16.15 5.40
CA TYR A 130 -11.09 15.31 5.00
C TYR A 130 -11.79 14.63 6.17
N ARG A 131 -11.51 15.04 7.42
CA ARG A 131 -11.99 14.37 8.64
C ARG A 131 -13.49 14.12 8.65
N ASP A 132 -14.28 15.07 8.18
CA ASP A 132 -15.75 14.96 8.16
C ASP A 132 -16.21 13.94 7.10
N CYS A 133 -15.57 13.92 5.92
CA CYS A 133 -15.82 12.91 4.90
C CYS A 133 -15.40 11.52 5.38
N LEU A 134 -14.23 11.41 6.02
CA LEU A 134 -13.67 10.17 6.55
C LEU A 134 -14.46 9.64 7.77
N SER A 135 -15.14 10.51 8.49
CA SER A 135 -15.97 10.15 9.65
C SER A 135 -17.32 9.54 9.26
N ARG A 136 -17.67 9.54 7.97
CA ARG A 136 -18.92 8.98 7.47
C ARG A 136 -18.92 7.47 7.63
N SER A 137 -20.10 6.96 7.97
CA SER A 137 -20.37 5.53 7.98
C SER A 137 -20.53 5.03 6.56
N LEU A 138 -19.84 3.94 6.24
CA LEU A 138 -20.06 3.21 5.00
C LEU A 138 -21.42 2.51 5.04
N SER A 139 -22.03 2.29 3.87
CA SER A 139 -23.24 1.45 3.79
C SER A 139 -22.92 0.05 4.30
N HIS A 140 -23.93 -0.67 4.81
CA HIS A 140 -23.72 -2.00 5.40
C HIS A 140 -23.15 -3.01 4.38
N SER A 141 -23.59 -2.93 3.12
CA SER A 141 -23.07 -3.77 2.02
C SER A 141 -21.60 -3.47 1.72
N LEU A 142 -21.24 -2.19 1.61
CA LEU A 142 -19.87 -1.75 1.32
C LEU A 142 -18.93 -2.07 2.49
N THR A 143 -19.39 -1.86 3.72
CA THR A 143 -18.70 -2.25 4.96
C THR A 143 -18.32 -3.73 4.93
N ASN A 144 -19.29 -4.62 4.69
CA ASN A 144 -19.05 -6.07 4.66
C ASN A 144 -18.08 -6.50 3.56
N HIS A 145 -18.13 -5.85 2.39
CA HIS A 145 -17.19 -6.13 1.30
C HIS A 145 -15.76 -5.72 1.66
N LEU A 146 -15.58 -4.51 2.18
CA LEU A 146 -14.26 -3.97 2.53
C LEU A 146 -13.65 -4.68 3.74
N GLU A 147 -14.45 -5.02 4.76
CA GLU A 147 -13.97 -5.83 5.88
C GLU A 147 -13.47 -7.22 5.45
N ARG A 148 -14.13 -7.84 4.47
CA ARG A 148 -13.66 -9.12 3.90
C ARG A 148 -12.31 -8.94 3.22
N ARG A 149 -12.15 -7.88 2.43
CA ARG A 149 -10.88 -7.56 1.75
C ARG A 149 -9.75 -7.38 2.74
N VAL A 150 -9.95 -6.56 3.78
CA VAL A 150 -8.95 -6.35 4.83
C VAL A 150 -8.62 -7.65 5.56
N LYS A 151 -9.62 -8.50 5.85
CA LYS A 151 -9.37 -9.81 6.45
C LYS A 151 -8.57 -10.74 5.54
N VAL A 152 -8.74 -10.65 4.23
CA VAL A 152 -7.93 -11.41 3.26
C VAL A 152 -6.49 -10.90 3.28
N LEU A 153 -6.28 -9.59 3.16
CA LEU A 153 -4.96 -8.97 3.21
C LEU A 153 -4.24 -9.29 4.52
N GLU A 154 -4.93 -9.18 5.66
CA GLU A 154 -4.40 -9.53 6.98
C GLU A 154 -3.98 -11.00 7.04
N LYS A 155 -4.77 -11.92 6.48
CA LYS A 155 -4.41 -13.35 6.41
C LYS A 155 -3.22 -13.61 5.50
N GLU A 156 -3.14 -12.93 4.36
CA GLU A 156 -2.04 -13.06 3.40
C GLU A 156 -0.73 -12.57 4.03
N ILE A 157 -0.76 -11.41 4.72
CA ILE A 157 0.39 -10.88 5.46
C ILE A 157 0.79 -11.84 6.58
N ILE A 158 -0.15 -12.33 7.39
CA ILE A 158 0.15 -13.30 8.46
C ILE A 158 0.77 -14.58 7.88
N ARG A 159 0.27 -15.06 6.74
CA ARG A 159 0.78 -16.25 6.07
C ARG A 159 2.20 -16.03 5.55
N GLY A 160 2.46 -14.90 4.92
CA GLY A 160 3.80 -14.50 4.46
C GLY A 160 4.78 -14.42 5.62
N MET A 161 4.41 -13.71 6.69
CA MET A 161 5.24 -13.60 7.91
C MET A 161 5.49 -14.96 8.59
N ALA A 162 4.51 -15.86 8.59
CA ALA A 162 4.66 -17.19 9.18
C ALA A 162 5.56 -18.12 8.36
N ALA A 163 5.58 -17.96 7.03
CA ALA A 163 6.50 -18.71 6.16
C ALA A 163 7.98 -18.34 6.41
N ILE A 164 8.24 -17.09 6.82
CA ILE A 164 9.57 -16.53 7.09
C ILE A 164 10.13 -16.96 8.47
N SER A 165 9.24 -17.21 9.46
CA SER A 165 9.63 -17.61 10.82
C SER A 165 9.95 -19.10 10.99
N MET A 166 9.86 -19.91 9.92
CA MET A 166 10.30 -21.30 9.99
C MET A 166 11.80 -21.37 9.67
N PRO A 167 12.63 -21.93 10.58
CA PRO A 167 14.05 -22.09 10.30
C PRO A 167 14.22 -23.10 9.16
N ILE A 168 14.97 -22.69 8.13
CA ILE A 168 15.60 -23.62 7.18
C ILE A 168 16.83 -24.22 7.88
#